data_AF-A0A7C9KLZ2-F1
#
_entry.id   AF-A0A7C9KLZ2-F1
#
_cell.length_a   1.000
_cell.length_b   1.000
_cell.length_c   1.000
_cell.angle_alpha   90.00
_cell.angle_beta   90.00
_cell.angle_gamma   90.00
#
_symmetry.space_group_name_H-M   'P 1'
#
loop_
_entity.id
_entity.type
_entity.pdbx_description
1 polymer ?
#
loop_
_entity_poly.entity_id
_entity_poly.type
_entity_poly.pdbx_seq_one_letter_code
_entity_poly.pdbx_strand_id
1 'polypeptide(L)'
;MASGLPLVLSLADNDSPVSTPWLDAADGFVLPGDDDAVRMAVLRRATRRTDGFAVADMSDGTARTINALSADASRIAEQLARLAATEREMSLPARGVDAALVRRIIKLRRDRDRYFPAEIFADPAWDMLLDLVAARLESKRVPVSSLCIAAAVPTTTALRWVRSLTEAGLFERHIDPGDARRSYIDLSHDTVSAMMQYLRAFNAAFAMR
;
A
#
# COMPACT_ATOMS: atom_id res chain seq x y z
N MET A 1 -40.64 -25.65 9.07
CA MET A 1 -40.19 -26.82 8.28
C MET A 1 -38.84 -27.23 8.82
N ALA A 2 -38.73 -28.42 9.42
CA ALA A 2 -37.50 -28.90 10.02
C ALA A 2 -36.45 -29.16 8.92
N SER A 3 -35.36 -28.41 8.95
CA SER A 3 -34.18 -28.62 8.09
C SER A 3 -33.46 -29.88 8.55
N GLY A 4 -33.89 -31.05 8.10
CA GLY A 4 -33.14 -32.29 8.28
C GLY A 4 -31.89 -32.25 7.42
N LEU A 5 -30.73 -32.57 7.99
CA LEU A 5 -29.49 -32.72 7.22
C LEU A 5 -29.59 -33.98 6.32
N PRO A 6 -29.00 -33.98 5.11
CA PRO A 6 -28.94 -35.16 4.25
C PRO A 6 -28.23 -36.32 4.99
N LEU A 7 -28.77 -37.53 4.84
CA LEU A 7 -28.18 -38.74 5.41
C LEU A 7 -27.36 -39.44 4.31
N VAL A 8 -26.08 -39.71 4.58
CA VAL A 8 -25.18 -40.36 3.63
C VAL A 8 -24.85 -41.76 4.13
N LEU A 9 -24.95 -42.74 3.23
CA LEU A 9 -24.66 -44.15 3.50
C LEU A 9 -23.41 -44.55 2.71
N SER A 10 -22.36 -44.98 3.43
CA SER A 10 -21.15 -45.54 2.85
C SER A 10 -20.90 -46.90 3.48
N LEU A 11 -20.63 -47.93 2.67
CA LEU A 11 -20.27 -49.26 3.15
C LEU A 11 -18.76 -49.37 3.07
N ALA A 12 -18.10 -49.28 4.23
CA ALA A 12 -16.68 -49.56 4.28
C ALA A 12 -16.47 -51.08 4.20
N ASP A 13 -15.63 -51.53 3.27
CA ASP A 13 -14.89 -52.78 3.50
C ASP A 13 -13.92 -52.51 4.68
N ASN A 14 -13.91 -53.41 5.65
CA ASN A 14 -13.43 -53.21 7.02
C ASN A 14 -11.91 -52.94 7.17
N ASP A 15 -11.19 -52.60 6.10
CA ASP A 15 -9.71 -52.52 6.07
C ASP A 15 -9.12 -51.30 5.34
N SER A 16 -9.91 -50.28 4.95
CA SER A 16 -9.35 -49.07 4.30
C SER A 16 -9.18 -47.88 5.26
N PRO A 17 -7.97 -47.29 5.37
CA PRO A 17 -7.74 -46.12 6.22
C PRO A 17 -8.45 -44.89 5.65
N VAL A 18 -9.15 -44.19 6.55
CA VAL A 18 -9.95 -42.98 6.34
C VAL A 18 -9.12 -41.85 5.72
N SER A 19 -8.92 -41.87 4.41
CA SER A 19 -8.18 -40.83 3.67
C SER A 19 -8.86 -40.39 2.37
N THR A 20 -9.89 -41.08 1.92
CA THR A 20 -10.71 -40.66 0.77
C THR A 20 -11.82 -39.71 1.26
N PRO A 21 -12.06 -38.58 0.57
CA PRO A 21 -13.22 -37.74 0.86
C PRO A 21 -14.50 -38.59 0.84
N TRP A 22 -15.27 -38.54 1.92
CA TRP A 22 -16.43 -39.42 2.16
C TRP A 22 -17.51 -39.34 1.06
N LEU A 23 -17.54 -38.25 0.29
CA LEU A 23 -18.46 -38.06 -0.83
C LEU A 23 -18.11 -38.95 -2.03
N ASP A 24 -16.83 -39.24 -2.24
CA ASP A 24 -16.34 -40.06 -3.37
C ASP A 24 -16.47 -41.56 -3.07
N ALA A 25 -16.70 -41.93 -1.81
CA ALA A 25 -16.86 -43.30 -1.32
C ALA A 25 -18.32 -43.69 -1.00
N ALA A 26 -19.30 -42.87 -1.40
CA ALA A 26 -20.71 -43.11 -1.11
C ALA A 26 -21.37 -44.07 -2.12
N ASP A 27 -22.05 -45.11 -1.62
CA ASP A 27 -22.82 -46.06 -2.46
C ASP A 27 -24.23 -45.54 -2.81
N GLY A 28 -24.65 -44.44 -2.18
CA GLY A 28 -25.91 -43.75 -2.47
C GLY A 28 -26.16 -42.56 -1.54
N PHE A 29 -27.05 -41.66 -1.98
CA PHE A 29 -27.46 -40.47 -1.24
C PHE A 29 -28.96 -40.49 -0.95
N VAL A 30 -29.35 -40.06 0.25
CA VAL A 30 -30.74 -39.75 0.59
C VAL A 30 -30.84 -38.28 0.98
N LEU A 31 -31.65 -37.54 0.23
CA LEU A 31 -31.80 -36.10 0.40
C LEU A 31 -33.05 -35.76 1.24
N PRO A 32 -33.05 -34.59 1.92
CA PRO A 32 -34.22 -34.10 2.61
C PRO A 32 -35.35 -33.84 1.60
N GLY A 33 -36.43 -34.62 1.69
CA GLY A 33 -37.58 -34.52 0.79
C GLY A 33 -37.80 -35.74 -0.13
N ASP A 34 -36.86 -36.68 -0.19
CA ASP A 34 -37.06 -37.94 -0.91
C ASP A 34 -38.24 -38.72 -0.32
N ASP A 35 -39.02 -39.36 -1.18
CA ASP A 35 -40.11 -40.23 -0.74
C ASP A 35 -39.59 -41.58 -0.20
N ASP A 36 -40.44 -42.29 0.54
CA ASP A 36 -40.03 -43.53 1.19
C ASP A 36 -39.67 -44.65 0.19
N ALA A 37 -40.18 -44.59 -1.05
CA ALA A 37 -39.82 -45.56 -2.07
C ALA A 37 -38.36 -45.36 -2.54
N VAL A 38 -37.94 -44.11 -2.75
CA VAL A 38 -36.56 -43.74 -3.08
C VAL A 38 -35.63 -44.11 -1.94
N ARG A 39 -35.99 -43.78 -0.69
CA ARG A 39 -35.20 -44.13 0.51
C ARG A 39 -34.98 -45.64 0.63
N MET A 40 -36.04 -46.43 0.46
CA MET A 40 -35.98 -47.89 0.55
C MET A 40 -35.21 -48.52 -0.62
N ALA A 41 -35.25 -47.92 -1.80
CA ALA A 41 -34.46 -48.39 -2.95
C ALA A 41 -32.95 -48.17 -2.73
N VAL A 42 -32.56 -47.00 -2.22
CA VAL A 42 -31.16 -46.67 -1.87
C VAL A 42 -30.67 -47.59 -0.75
N LEU A 43 -31.45 -47.75 0.32
CA LEU A 43 -31.11 -48.66 1.43
C LEU A 43 -30.95 -50.11 0.96
N ARG A 44 -31.89 -50.64 0.17
CA ARG A 44 -31.79 -52.01 -0.37
C ARG A 44 -30.57 -52.20 -1.28
N ARG A 45 -30.16 -51.16 -2.00
CA ARG A 45 -28.96 -51.23 -2.85
C ARG A 45 -27.71 -51.28 -1.98
N ALA A 46 -27.66 -50.47 -0.93
CA ALA A 46 -26.57 -50.45 0.02
C ALA A 46 -26.47 -51.79 0.79
N THR A 47 -27.56 -52.29 1.36
CA THR A 47 -27.52 -53.47 2.25
C THR A 47 -27.45 -54.82 1.52
N ARG A 48 -27.27 -54.86 0.19
CA ARG A 48 -27.25 -56.11 -0.60
C ARG A 48 -26.05 -57.01 -0.33
N ARG A 49 -25.01 -56.50 0.35
CA ARG A 49 -23.70 -57.16 0.48
C ARG A 49 -23.24 -57.43 1.92
N THR A 50 -24.02 -57.06 2.95
CA THR A 50 -23.58 -57.17 4.34
C THR A 50 -24.66 -57.75 5.25
N ASP A 51 -24.26 -58.60 6.20
CA ASP A 51 -25.15 -59.21 7.21
C ASP A 51 -25.49 -58.26 8.38
N GLY A 52 -25.04 -56.99 8.31
CA GLY A 52 -25.30 -55.97 9.33
C GLY A 52 -24.86 -54.58 8.87
N PHE A 53 -25.34 -53.54 9.57
CA PHE A 53 -24.92 -52.15 9.39
C PHE A 53 -24.78 -51.44 10.74
N ALA A 54 -23.91 -50.43 10.81
CA ALA A 54 -23.79 -49.51 11.92
C ALA A 54 -24.04 -48.08 11.43
N VAL A 55 -24.69 -47.26 12.25
CA VAL A 55 -24.93 -45.84 11.97
C VAL A 55 -23.97 -45.02 12.83
N ALA A 56 -23.17 -44.16 12.21
CA ALA A 56 -22.31 -43.20 12.91
C ALA A 56 -22.72 -41.77 12.53
N ASP A 57 -22.85 -40.90 13.53
CA ASP A 57 -23.10 -39.48 13.30
C ASP A 57 -21.78 -38.79 12.92
N MET A 58 -21.72 -38.30 11.68
CA MET A 58 -20.55 -37.60 11.12
C MET A 58 -20.74 -36.09 11.06
N SER A 59 -21.83 -35.55 11.61
CA SER A 59 -22.17 -34.12 11.55
C SER A 59 -21.07 -33.22 12.11
N ASP A 60 -20.40 -33.66 13.18
CA ASP A 60 -19.33 -32.90 13.82
C ASP A 60 -18.07 -32.76 12.97
N GLY A 61 -17.75 -33.73 12.10
CA GLY A 61 -16.53 -33.72 11.29
C GLY A 61 -16.63 -32.74 10.12
N THR A 62 -17.71 -32.83 9.36
CA THR A 62 -17.94 -32.02 8.16
C THR A 62 -18.14 -30.54 8.51
N ALA A 63 -18.90 -30.24 9.57
CA ALA A 63 -19.08 -28.87 10.04
C ALA A 63 -17.76 -28.24 10.49
N ARG A 64 -16.89 -29.01 11.18
CA ARG A 64 -15.55 -28.56 11.58
C ARG A 64 -14.65 -28.27 10.38
N THR A 65 -14.64 -29.14 9.37
CA THR A 65 -13.86 -28.93 8.14
C THR A 65 -14.34 -27.71 7.35
N ILE A 66 -15.66 -27.53 7.18
CA ILE A 66 -16.23 -26.36 6.50
C ILE A 66 -15.89 -25.07 7.23
N ASN A 67 -16.02 -25.06 8.57
CA ASN A 67 -15.68 -23.89 9.38
C ASN A 67 -14.18 -23.57 9.31
N ALA A 68 -13.31 -24.58 9.32
CA ALA A 68 -11.87 -24.40 9.18
C ALA A 68 -11.50 -23.81 7.80
N LEU A 69 -12.07 -24.34 6.72
CA LEU A 69 -11.88 -23.83 5.36
C LEU A 69 -12.37 -22.38 5.21
N SER A 70 -13.52 -22.05 5.80
CA SER A 70 -14.05 -20.68 5.79
C SER A 70 -13.16 -19.70 6.56
N ALA A 71 -12.56 -20.15 7.68
CA ALA A 71 -11.63 -19.34 8.47
C ALA A 71 -10.33 -19.08 7.71
N ASP A 72 -9.79 -20.09 7.04
CA ASP A 72 -8.57 -19.94 6.23
C ASP A 72 -8.79 -19.06 5.00
N ALA A 73 -9.94 -19.20 4.33
CA ALA A 73 -10.31 -18.31 3.23
C ALA A 73 -10.43 -16.84 3.69
N SER A 74 -11.00 -16.60 4.87
CA SER A 74 -11.10 -15.25 5.46
C SER A 74 -9.72 -14.68 5.81
N ARG A 75 -8.83 -15.50 6.38
CA ARG A 75 -7.45 -15.10 6.69
C ARG A 75 -6.67 -14.72 5.44
N ILE A 76 -6.77 -15.53 4.39
CA ILE A 76 -6.11 -15.27 3.11
C ILE A 76 -6.67 -13.98 2.49
N ALA A 77 -8.00 -13.79 2.50
CA ALA A 77 -8.62 -12.57 2.00
C ALA A 77 -8.12 -11.32 2.73
N GLU A 78 -7.99 -11.38 4.07
CA GLU A 78 -7.41 -10.28 4.85
C GLU A 78 -5.94 -10.03 4.54
N GLN A 79 -5.13 -11.08 4.41
CA GLN A 79 -3.70 -10.94 4.06
C GLN A 79 -3.52 -10.33 2.67
N LEU A 80 -4.33 -10.77 1.70
CA LEU A 80 -4.35 -10.19 0.35
C LEU A 80 -4.84 -8.75 0.35
N ALA A 81 -5.84 -8.41 1.17
CA ALA A 81 -6.32 -7.03 1.30
C ALA A 81 -5.24 -6.10 1.90
N ARG A 82 -4.47 -6.58 2.89
CA ARG A 82 -3.35 -5.83 3.47
C ARG A 82 -2.23 -5.62 2.45
N LEU A 83 -1.83 -6.68 1.74
CA LEU A 83 -0.81 -6.59 0.68
C LEU A 83 -1.25 -5.65 -0.44
N ALA A 84 -2.50 -5.76 -0.90
CA ALA A 84 -3.06 -4.88 -1.92
C ALA A 84 -3.16 -3.42 -1.45
N ALA A 85 -3.41 -3.17 -0.17
CA ALA A 85 -3.38 -1.82 0.40
C ALA A 85 -1.95 -1.24 0.40
N THR A 86 -0.95 -2.04 0.80
CA THR A 86 0.47 -1.65 0.74
C THR A 86 0.93 -1.40 -0.69
N GLU A 87 0.52 -2.26 -1.63
CA GLU A 87 0.81 -2.10 -3.06
C GLU A 87 0.10 -0.89 -3.66
N ARG A 88 -1.14 -0.58 -3.26
CA ARG A 88 -1.83 0.65 -3.68
C ARG A 88 -1.13 1.89 -3.14
N GLU A 89 -0.68 1.87 -1.89
CA GLU A 89 0.08 2.99 -1.32
C GLU A 89 1.43 3.18 -2.04
N MET A 90 2.02 2.10 -2.53
CA MET A 90 3.22 2.12 -3.38
C MET A 90 2.96 2.40 -4.87
N SER A 91 1.76 2.10 -5.41
CA SER A 91 1.44 2.13 -6.85
C SER A 91 0.37 3.13 -7.27
N LEU A 92 -0.20 3.89 -6.32
CA LEU A 92 -0.92 5.13 -6.63
C LEU A 92 -0.06 5.90 -7.63
N PRO A 93 -0.57 6.21 -8.83
CA PRO A 93 0.21 6.97 -9.79
C PRO A 93 0.50 8.29 -9.10
N ALA A 94 1.78 8.48 -8.76
CA ALA A 94 2.23 9.76 -8.28
C ALA A 94 1.74 10.77 -9.32
N ARG A 95 0.78 11.64 -8.96
CA ARG A 95 0.86 13.01 -9.46
C ARG A 95 2.19 13.49 -8.91
N GLY A 96 3.23 13.23 -9.71
CA GLY A 96 4.62 13.30 -9.26
C GLY A 96 4.89 14.66 -8.69
N VAL A 97 5.78 14.73 -7.71
CA VAL A 97 6.35 16.01 -7.33
C VAL A 97 6.96 16.62 -8.59
N ASP A 98 6.32 17.66 -9.12
CA ASP A 98 6.74 18.38 -10.30
C ASP A 98 7.10 19.82 -9.95
N ALA A 99 7.74 20.52 -10.88
CA ALA A 99 8.14 21.90 -10.66
C ALA A 99 6.93 22.80 -10.36
N ALA A 100 5.77 22.53 -10.97
CA ALA A 100 4.57 23.33 -10.79
C ALA A 100 4.04 23.28 -9.34
N LEU A 101 4.05 22.11 -8.71
CA LEU A 101 3.73 21.93 -7.30
C LEU A 101 4.70 22.72 -6.40
N VAL A 102 6.01 22.55 -6.60
CA VAL A 102 7.02 23.23 -5.77
C VAL A 102 6.92 24.75 -5.92
N ARG A 103 6.75 25.26 -7.14
CA ARG A 103 6.53 26.69 -7.40
C ARG A 103 5.26 27.22 -6.73
N ARG A 104 4.19 26.41 -6.65
CA ARG A 104 2.97 26.77 -5.91
C ARG A 104 3.21 26.86 -4.41
N ILE A 105 3.99 25.94 -3.83
CA ILE A 105 4.40 25.99 -2.43
C ILE A 105 5.20 27.28 -2.15
N ILE A 106 6.18 27.62 -2.99
CA ILE A 106 6.95 28.86 -2.88
C ILE A 106 6.00 30.07 -2.93
N LYS A 107 5.08 30.11 -3.89
CA LYS A 107 4.10 31.20 -4.01
C LYS A 107 3.26 31.35 -2.74
N LEU A 108 2.70 30.26 -2.21
CA LEU A 108 1.90 30.30 -0.99
C LEU A 108 2.69 30.81 0.22
N ARG A 109 3.99 30.49 0.30
CA ARG A 109 4.88 31.05 1.33
C ARG A 109 5.07 32.55 1.15
N ARG A 110 5.26 33.02 -0.08
CA ARG A 110 5.40 34.45 -0.42
C ARG A 110 4.12 35.25 -0.22
N ASP A 111 2.96 34.63 -0.44
CA ASP A 111 1.66 35.28 -0.24
C ASP A 111 1.46 35.72 1.22
N ARG A 112 2.21 35.15 2.19
CA ARG A 112 2.21 35.59 3.60
C ARG A 112 2.64 37.04 3.75
N ASP A 113 3.56 37.52 2.92
CA ASP A 113 4.10 38.89 2.95
C ASP A 113 3.01 39.94 2.64
N ARG A 114 1.90 39.54 2.03
CA ARG A 114 0.73 40.39 1.80
C ARG A 114 -0.07 40.64 3.08
N TYR A 115 -0.02 39.72 4.03
CA TYR A 115 -0.85 39.75 5.24
C TYR A 115 -0.04 40.10 6.49
N PHE A 116 1.26 39.85 6.46
CA PHE A 116 2.16 40.05 7.60
C PHE A 116 3.47 40.71 7.19
N PRO A 117 4.18 41.38 8.11
CA PRO A 117 5.52 41.89 7.84
C PRO A 117 6.47 40.74 7.46
N ALA A 118 7.07 40.82 6.28
CA ALA A 118 7.91 39.76 5.70
C ALA A 118 9.09 39.35 6.60
N GLU A 119 9.64 40.31 7.34
CA GLU A 119 10.82 40.13 8.20
C GLU A 119 10.62 39.12 9.34
N ILE A 120 9.37 38.92 9.78
CA ILE A 120 9.03 38.02 10.91
C ILE A 120 9.01 36.56 10.46
N PHE A 121 8.77 36.32 9.17
CA PHE A 121 8.33 35.03 8.66
C PHE A 121 9.25 34.43 7.59
N ALA A 122 10.42 35.04 7.40
CA ALA A 122 11.46 34.56 6.52
C ALA A 122 12.10 33.27 7.05
N ASP A 123 12.28 32.31 6.16
CA ASP A 123 12.97 31.04 6.42
C ASP A 123 13.92 30.78 5.24
N PRO A 124 15.07 31.49 5.23
CA PRO A 124 15.94 31.57 4.06
C PRO A 124 16.50 30.21 3.65
N ALA A 125 16.82 29.33 4.61
CA ALA A 125 17.34 28.01 4.31
C ALA A 125 16.31 27.17 3.55
N TRP A 126 15.07 27.14 4.05
CA TRP A 126 14.01 26.39 3.40
C TRP A 126 13.59 26.98 2.05
N ASP A 127 13.53 28.31 1.95
CA ASP A 127 13.17 28.97 0.70
C ASP A 127 14.22 28.70 -0.40
N MET A 128 15.51 28.67 -0.04
CA MET A 128 16.58 28.25 -0.95
C MET A 128 16.47 26.77 -1.35
N LEU A 129 16.18 25.87 -0.41
CA LEU A 129 15.98 24.44 -0.69
C LEU A 129 14.84 24.25 -1.71
N LEU A 130 13.70 24.90 -1.50
CA LEU A 130 12.56 24.82 -2.42
C LEU A 130 12.89 25.37 -3.82
N ASP A 131 13.59 26.51 -3.90
CA ASP A 131 13.95 27.10 -5.20
C ASP A 131 14.93 26.20 -5.98
N LEU A 132 15.91 25.60 -5.30
CA LEU A 132 16.84 24.64 -5.91
C LEU A 132 16.13 23.36 -6.36
N VAL A 133 15.18 22.82 -5.58
CA VAL A 133 14.37 21.67 -6.03
C VAL A 133 13.55 22.04 -7.27
N ALA A 134 12.89 23.20 -7.29
CA ALA A 134 12.12 23.64 -8.44
C ALA A 134 13.01 23.80 -9.68
N ALA A 135 14.18 24.44 -9.55
CA ALA A 135 15.14 24.59 -10.63
C ALA A 135 15.66 23.24 -11.13
N ARG A 136 15.93 22.29 -10.24
CA ARG A 136 16.33 20.93 -10.59
C ARG A 136 15.26 20.21 -11.42
N LEU A 137 14.00 20.28 -11.00
CA LEU A 137 12.88 19.69 -11.74
C LEU A 137 12.68 20.37 -13.11
N GLU A 138 13.08 21.63 -13.23
CA GLU A 138 13.11 22.39 -14.49
C GLU A 138 14.41 22.17 -15.31
N SER A 139 15.35 21.33 -14.84
CA SER A 139 16.68 21.12 -15.43
C SER A 139 17.49 22.42 -15.60
N LYS A 140 17.37 23.34 -14.64
CA LYS A 140 18.07 24.64 -14.63
C LYS A 140 19.15 24.68 -13.55
N ARG A 141 20.27 25.34 -13.87
CA ARG A 141 21.30 25.71 -12.88
C ARG A 141 20.92 27.02 -12.21
N VAL A 142 21.18 27.14 -10.91
CA VAL A 142 20.86 28.35 -10.15
C VAL A 142 22.14 29.13 -9.81
N PRO A 143 22.33 30.34 -10.34
CA PRO A 143 23.46 31.18 -9.95
C PRO A 143 23.26 31.68 -8.51
N VAL A 144 24.35 31.85 -7.76
CA VAL A 144 24.31 32.32 -6.35
C VAL A 144 23.49 33.60 -6.18
N SER A 145 23.59 34.55 -7.11
CA SER A 145 22.82 35.81 -7.05
C SER A 145 21.31 35.59 -7.12
N SER A 146 20.85 34.63 -7.94
CA SER A 146 19.43 34.25 -8.01
C SER A 146 18.99 33.56 -6.73
N LEU A 147 19.83 32.70 -6.16
CA LEU A 147 19.53 32.01 -4.90
C LEU A 147 19.42 33.00 -3.73
N CYS A 148 20.21 34.08 -3.73
CA CYS A 148 20.08 35.15 -2.74
C CYS A 148 18.72 35.85 -2.79
N ILE A 149 18.15 36.03 -3.98
CA ILE A 149 16.80 36.59 -4.16
C ILE A 149 15.76 35.61 -3.60
N ALA A 150 15.92 34.31 -3.91
CA ALA A 150 15.03 33.26 -3.42
C ALA A 150 15.00 33.16 -1.88
N ALA A 151 16.04 33.62 -1.19
CA ALA A 151 16.16 33.52 0.27
C ALA A 151 15.31 34.51 1.07
N ALA A 152 14.62 35.47 0.45
CA ALA A 152 13.80 36.48 1.14
C ALA A 152 14.53 37.47 2.08
N VAL A 153 15.86 37.49 2.11
CA VAL A 153 16.63 38.22 3.12
C VAL A 153 17.70 39.10 2.47
N PRO A 154 18.26 40.11 3.18
CA PRO A 154 19.37 40.89 2.65
C PRO A 154 20.51 40.02 2.11
N THR A 155 21.14 40.44 1.01
CA THR A 155 22.11 39.64 0.25
C THR A 155 23.25 39.10 1.12
N THR A 156 23.79 39.90 2.04
CA THR A 156 24.88 39.47 2.94
C THR A 156 24.43 38.37 3.90
N THR A 157 23.17 38.42 4.35
CA THR A 157 22.54 37.35 5.14
C THR A 157 22.35 36.09 4.30
N ALA A 158 21.85 36.22 3.07
CA ALA A 158 21.69 35.08 2.17
C ALA A 158 23.04 34.39 1.87
N LEU A 159 24.11 35.15 1.62
CA LEU A 159 25.44 34.60 1.38
C LEU A 159 25.99 33.83 2.59
N ARG A 160 25.66 34.24 3.82
CA ARG A 160 26.00 33.48 5.04
C ARG A 160 25.25 32.15 5.06
N TRP A 161 23.97 32.14 4.71
CA TRP A 161 23.19 30.90 4.60
C TRP A 161 23.71 29.97 3.52
N VAL A 162 24.02 30.47 2.32
CA VAL A 162 24.64 29.66 1.26
C VAL A 162 25.93 29.00 1.79
N ARG A 163 26.79 29.76 2.48
CA ARG A 163 28.01 29.22 3.08
C ARG A 163 27.69 28.13 4.10
N SER A 164 26.84 28.41 5.10
CA SER A 164 26.53 27.45 6.16
C SER A 164 25.88 26.17 5.63
N LEU A 165 25.01 26.27 4.63
CA LEU A 165 24.36 25.11 4.00
C LEU A 165 25.31 24.32 3.10
N THR A 166 26.31 24.98 2.50
CA THR A 166 27.41 24.30 1.79
C THR A 166 28.32 23.56 2.78
N GLU A 167 28.72 24.23 3.87
CA GLU A 167 29.56 23.63 4.93
C GLU A 167 28.87 22.45 5.61
N ALA A 168 27.55 22.49 5.75
CA ALA A 168 26.74 21.39 6.27
C ALA A 168 26.45 20.27 5.24
N GLY A 169 26.99 20.36 4.01
CA GLY A 169 26.84 19.34 2.98
C GLY A 169 25.45 19.26 2.33
N LEU A 170 24.60 20.28 2.53
CA LEU A 170 23.29 20.34 1.87
C LEU A 170 23.41 20.88 0.45
N PHE A 171 24.32 21.84 0.25
CA PHE A 171 24.55 22.50 -1.03
C PHE A 171 25.90 22.12 -1.62
N GLU A 172 25.93 22.00 -2.94
CA GLU A 172 27.15 21.84 -3.74
C GLU A 172 27.39 23.11 -4.56
N ARG A 173 28.62 23.63 -4.49
CA ARG A 173 29.01 24.85 -5.22
C ARG A 173 29.86 24.50 -6.43
N HIS A 174 29.46 25.00 -7.60
CA HIS A 174 30.18 24.81 -8.85
C HIS A 174 30.60 26.16 -9.43
N ILE A 175 31.84 26.25 -9.91
CA ILE A 175 32.33 27.41 -10.66
C ILE A 175 32.06 27.16 -12.13
N ASP A 176 31.59 28.18 -12.86
CA ASP A 176 31.43 28.10 -14.31
C ASP A 176 32.81 27.96 -14.98
N PRO A 177 33.06 26.90 -15.78
CA PRO A 177 34.32 26.76 -16.50
C PRO A 177 34.60 27.91 -17.48
N GLY A 178 33.55 28.59 -17.98
CA GLY A 178 33.67 29.69 -18.94
C GLY A 178 33.77 31.09 -18.31
N ASP A 179 33.40 31.27 -17.05
CA ASP A 179 33.50 32.55 -16.33
C ASP A 179 33.62 32.31 -14.81
N ALA A 180 34.83 32.43 -14.25
CA ALA A 180 35.08 32.24 -12.82
C ALA A 180 34.30 33.21 -11.91
N ARG A 181 33.70 34.28 -12.45
CA ARG A 181 32.83 35.20 -11.70
C ARG A 181 31.42 34.63 -11.49
N ARG A 182 31.04 33.59 -12.24
CA ARG A 182 29.75 32.91 -12.13
C ARG A 182 29.94 31.63 -11.33
N SER A 183 29.28 31.56 -10.18
CA SER A 183 29.15 30.31 -9.44
C SER A 183 27.68 29.92 -9.33
N TYR A 184 27.42 28.63 -9.50
CA TYR A 184 26.12 28.00 -9.36
C TYR A 184 26.09 27.19 -8.07
N ILE A 185 24.88 27.03 -7.55
CA ILE A 185 24.59 26.15 -6.41
C ILE A 185 23.63 25.07 -6.89
N ASP A 186 23.88 23.84 -6.45
CA ASP A 186 22.97 22.70 -6.56
C ASP A 186 22.76 22.08 -5.17
N LEU A 187 21.78 21.19 -5.06
CA LEU A 187 21.58 20.35 -3.89
C LEU A 187 22.51 19.15 -3.94
N SER A 188 23.03 18.74 -2.79
CA SER A 188 23.68 17.45 -2.67
C SER A 188 22.70 16.30 -2.94
N HIS A 189 23.23 15.15 -3.36
CA HIS A 189 22.42 13.98 -3.70
C HIS A 189 21.47 13.56 -2.55
N ASP A 190 21.98 13.57 -1.32
CA ASP A 190 21.21 13.21 -0.13
C ASP A 190 20.11 14.23 0.16
N THR A 191 20.40 15.52 -0.05
CA THR A 191 19.43 16.61 0.14
C THR A 191 18.31 16.54 -0.89
N VAL A 192 18.63 16.22 -2.16
CA VAL A 192 17.60 15.97 -3.18
C VAL A 192 16.70 14.83 -2.74
N SER A 193 17.28 13.71 -2.28
CA SER A 193 16.52 12.54 -1.86
C SER A 193 15.61 12.85 -0.67
N ALA A 194 16.11 13.58 0.33
CA ALA A 194 15.32 14.02 1.48
C ALA A 194 14.17 14.97 1.07
N MET A 195 14.47 15.97 0.24
CA MET A 195 13.46 16.92 -0.24
C MET A 195 12.36 16.25 -1.05
N MET A 196 12.72 15.32 -1.94
CA MET A 196 11.73 14.59 -2.75
C MET A 196 10.85 13.68 -1.88
N GLN A 197 11.40 13.05 -0.83
CA GLN A 197 10.60 12.29 0.13
C GLN A 197 9.62 13.19 0.88
N TYR A 198 10.10 14.32 1.40
CA TYR A 198 9.25 15.32 2.07
C TYR A 198 8.12 15.81 1.16
N LEU A 199 8.44 16.19 -0.08
CA LEU A 199 7.45 16.73 -1.03
C LEU A 199 6.42 15.68 -1.46
N ARG A 200 6.80 14.40 -1.56
CA ARG A 200 5.85 13.31 -1.82
C ARG A 200 4.89 13.13 -0.64
N ALA A 201 5.42 13.11 0.59
CA ALA A 201 4.61 13.01 1.79
C ALA A 201 3.66 14.22 1.93
N PHE A 202 4.16 15.43 1.66
CA PHE A 202 3.35 16.65 1.59
C PHE A 202 2.24 16.49 0.55
N ASN A 203 2.58 16.15 -0.70
CA ASN A 203 1.58 16.02 -1.76
C ASN A 203 0.51 14.98 -1.43
N ALA A 204 0.88 13.82 -0.85
CA ALA A 204 -0.07 12.81 -0.43
C ALA A 204 -1.05 13.33 0.64
N ALA A 205 -0.55 14.06 1.63
CA ALA A 205 -1.38 14.63 2.70
C ALA A 205 -2.37 15.69 2.20
N PHE A 206 -2.00 16.46 1.17
CA PHE A 206 -2.83 17.54 0.63
C PHE A 206 -3.67 17.15 -0.60
N ALA A 207 -3.35 16.05 -1.30
CA ALA A 207 -4.12 15.54 -2.43
C ALA A 207 -5.31 14.65 -2.01
N MET A 208 -5.36 14.19 -0.76
CA MET A 208 -6.46 13.38 -0.20
C MET A 208 -7.64 14.21 0.33
N ARG A 209 -7.78 15.47 -0.10
CA ARG A 209 -8.87 16.36 0.31
C ARG A 209 -9.47 17.06 -0.90
#